data_AF-A0A8B6BVT4-F1
#
_entry.id   AF-A0A8B6BVT4-F1
#
_cell.length_a   1.000
_cell.length_b   1.000
_cell.length_c   1.000
_cell.angle_alpha   90.00
_cell.angle_beta   90.00
_cell.angle_gamma   90.00
#
_symmetry.space_group_name_H-M   'P 1'
#
loop_
_entity.id
_entity.type
_entity.pdbx_description
1 polymer ?
#
loop_
_entity_poly.entity_id
_entity_poly.type
_entity_poly.pdbx_seq_one_letter_code
_entity_poly.pdbx_strand_id
1 'polypeptide(L)'
;MTPFLLQVADPDALSIPRCRFVFVFVDFNERNVILENHGQELGDKKVVTVKACQKMGADVFVIYTRDSDSSHLGDDKLYNKDLSAFTKHYLLKELTARNRGLSVNETFLPYQKSHIRKIVLKK
;
A
#
# COMPACT_ATOMS: atom_id res chain seq x y z
N MET A 1 5.58 31.74 -12.45
CA MET A 1 5.39 30.67 -11.43
C MET A 1 4.08 29.97 -11.73
N THR A 2 4.13 28.95 -12.57
CA THR A 2 3.00 28.06 -12.83
C THR A 2 2.81 27.18 -11.60
N PRO A 3 1.59 27.06 -11.05
CA PRO A 3 1.37 26.22 -9.88
C PRO A 3 1.61 24.76 -10.28
N PHE A 4 2.34 24.05 -9.43
CA PHE A 4 2.71 22.63 -9.49
C PHE A 4 1.49 21.66 -9.42
N LEU A 5 0.30 22.12 -9.80
CA LEU A 5 -1.00 21.47 -9.54
C LEU A 5 -1.50 20.57 -10.68
N LEU A 6 -0.74 20.39 -11.76
CA LEU A 6 -1.22 19.65 -12.93
C LEU A 6 -0.19 18.69 -13.55
N GLN A 7 0.77 18.19 -12.76
CA GLN A 7 1.52 17.02 -13.16
C GLN A 7 0.72 15.76 -12.81
N VAL A 8 -0.30 15.55 -13.64
CA VAL A 8 -0.98 14.31 -14.00
C VAL A 8 -1.46 13.49 -12.79
N ALA A 9 -2.63 13.85 -12.26
CA ALA A 9 -3.49 12.79 -11.74
C ALA A 9 -3.82 11.90 -12.95
N ASP A 10 -3.36 10.65 -12.91
CA ASP A 10 -3.74 9.65 -13.91
C ASP A 10 -5.28 9.69 -14.03
N PRO A 11 -5.85 9.94 -15.23
CA PRO A 11 -7.30 10.03 -15.40
C PRO A 11 -8.00 8.74 -14.92
N ASP A 12 -7.31 7.60 -14.95
CA ASP A 12 -7.82 6.35 -14.39
C ASP A 12 -7.87 6.40 -12.86
N ALA A 13 -6.91 7.07 -12.19
CA ALA A 13 -6.94 7.27 -10.74
C ALA A 13 -8.06 8.22 -10.29
N LEU A 14 -8.45 9.19 -11.14
CA LEU A 14 -9.60 10.06 -10.88
C LEU A 14 -10.95 9.33 -11.07
N SER A 15 -10.97 8.22 -11.81
CA SER A 15 -12.16 7.38 -11.97
C SER A 15 -12.49 6.56 -10.70
N ILE A 16 -11.55 6.48 -9.75
CA ILE A 16 -11.76 5.74 -8.50
C ILE A 16 -12.85 6.45 -7.68
N PRO A 17 -13.96 5.77 -7.33
CA PRO A 17 -15.03 6.39 -6.57
C PRO A 17 -14.54 6.77 -5.17
N ARG A 18 -15.13 7.84 -4.60
CA ARG A 18 -14.85 8.21 -3.21
C ARG A 18 -15.19 7.05 -2.28
N CYS A 19 -14.19 6.63 -1.52
CA CYS A 19 -14.29 5.52 -0.60
C CYS A 19 -13.54 5.85 0.69
N ARG A 20 -14.02 5.31 1.81
CA ARG A 20 -13.39 5.49 3.13
C ARG A 20 -12.08 4.70 3.24
N PHE A 21 -12.01 3.54 2.59
CA PHE A 21 -10.86 2.64 2.63
C PHE A 21 -10.50 2.15 1.24
N VAL A 22 -9.20 2.05 0.96
CA VAL A 22 -8.67 1.47 -0.28
C VAL A 22 -7.65 0.40 0.09
N PHE A 23 -7.74 -0.78 -0.53
CA PHE A 23 -6.78 -1.87 -0.36
C PHE A 23 -6.05 -2.10 -1.68
N VAL A 24 -4.74 -1.85 -1.69
CA VAL A 24 -3.88 -2.03 -2.86
C VAL A 24 -3.08 -3.31 -2.69
N PHE A 25 -3.40 -4.32 -3.48
CA PHE A 25 -2.68 -5.59 -3.50
C PHE A 25 -1.52 -5.54 -4.48
N VAL A 26 -0.38 -6.05 -4.05
CA VAL A 26 0.89 -5.96 -4.75
C VAL A 26 1.54 -7.33 -4.73
N ASP A 27 1.77 -7.94 -5.89
CA ASP A 27 2.44 -9.23 -5.97
C ASP A 27 3.95 -9.05 -5.87
N PHE A 28 4.59 -9.60 -4.84
CA PHE A 28 6.04 -9.50 -4.65
C PHE A 28 6.86 -10.07 -5.82
N ASN A 29 6.37 -11.12 -6.48
CA ASN A 29 7.08 -11.77 -7.59
C ASN A 29 7.03 -10.95 -8.88
N GLU A 30 6.03 -10.09 -9.02
CA GLU A 30 5.94 -9.15 -10.12
C GLU A 30 6.81 -7.92 -9.83
N ARG A 31 8.14 -8.09 -9.71
CA ARG A 31 9.19 -7.08 -9.35
C ARG A 31 9.16 -5.72 -10.12
N ASN A 32 8.17 -5.50 -10.98
CA ASN A 32 7.65 -4.18 -11.36
C ASN A 32 6.69 -3.61 -10.30
N VAL A 33 6.75 -4.17 -9.10
CA VAL A 33 6.06 -3.78 -7.89
C VAL A 33 6.27 -2.29 -7.69
N ILE A 34 5.14 -1.59 -7.51
CA ILE A 34 5.05 -0.32 -6.80
C ILE A 34 6.25 -0.26 -5.85
N LEU A 35 7.02 0.82 -5.85
CA LEU A 35 7.95 1.11 -4.76
C LEU A 35 9.40 0.55 -4.86
N GLU A 36 9.80 -0.19 -5.91
CA GLU A 36 11.22 -0.57 -6.07
C GLU A 36 11.96 0.16 -7.21
N ASN A 37 11.26 0.56 -8.28
CA ASN A 37 11.87 1.25 -9.43
C ASN A 37 11.40 2.70 -9.54
N HIS A 38 12.02 3.60 -8.79
CA HIS A 38 11.85 5.05 -9.00
C HIS A 38 12.32 5.44 -10.42
N GLY A 39 11.46 6.12 -11.19
CA GLY A 39 11.81 6.62 -12.53
C GLY A 39 11.45 5.70 -13.70
N GLN A 40 10.59 4.71 -13.49
CA GLN A 40 9.97 3.92 -14.56
C GLN A 40 8.44 4.12 -14.57
N GLU A 41 7.85 4.28 -15.76
CA GLU A 41 6.44 4.68 -15.98
C GLU A 41 5.39 3.86 -15.18
N LEU A 42 5.62 2.56 -14.98
CA LEU A 42 4.69 1.66 -14.27
C LEU A 42 4.73 1.80 -12.74
N GLY A 43 5.91 2.07 -12.15
CA GLY A 43 6.06 2.31 -10.72
C GLY A 43 5.36 3.62 -10.30
N ASP A 44 5.44 4.62 -11.18
CA ASP A 44 4.85 5.94 -10.97
C ASP A 44 3.32 5.90 -10.94
N LYS A 45 2.67 5.13 -11.84
CA LYS A 45 1.19 5.03 -11.87
C LYS A 45 0.58 4.54 -10.55
N LYS A 46 1.20 3.53 -9.95
CA LYS A 46 0.67 2.92 -8.72
C LYS A 46 0.93 3.82 -7.50
N VAL A 47 2.05 4.55 -7.47
CA VAL A 47 2.31 5.62 -6.48
C VAL A 47 1.32 6.78 -6.62
N VAL A 48 1.08 7.23 -7.87
CA VAL A 48 0.10 8.27 -8.21
C VAL A 48 -1.29 7.87 -7.74
N THR A 49 -1.68 6.61 -7.97
CA THR A 49 -2.96 6.07 -7.53
C THR A 49 -3.12 6.14 -6.01
N VAL A 50 -2.14 5.64 -5.25
CA VAL A 50 -2.18 5.70 -3.79
C VAL A 50 -2.27 7.15 -3.29
N LYS A 51 -1.46 8.05 -3.84
CA LYS A 51 -1.47 9.48 -3.48
C LYS A 51 -2.79 10.15 -3.86
N ALA A 52 -3.39 9.80 -4.98
CA ALA A 52 -4.70 10.30 -5.41
C ALA A 52 -5.80 9.88 -4.43
N CYS A 53 -5.85 8.58 -4.07
CA CYS A 53 -6.81 8.08 -3.07
C CYS A 53 -6.63 8.77 -1.71
N GLN A 54 -5.39 8.97 -1.25
CA GLN A 54 -5.10 9.72 -0.02
C GLN A 54 -5.60 11.17 -0.09
N LYS A 55 -5.37 11.87 -1.22
CA LYS A 55 -5.87 13.25 -1.43
C LYS A 55 -7.41 13.31 -1.46
N MET A 56 -8.06 12.24 -1.90
CA MET A 56 -9.53 12.11 -1.87
C MET A 56 -10.08 11.77 -0.48
N GLY A 57 -9.22 11.60 0.53
CA GLY A 57 -9.60 11.33 1.92
C GLY A 57 -9.72 9.85 2.27
N ALA A 58 -9.29 8.94 1.39
CA ALA A 58 -9.32 7.51 1.68
C ALA A 58 -8.16 7.10 2.62
N ASP A 59 -8.45 6.18 3.54
CA ASP A 59 -7.43 5.48 4.32
C ASP A 59 -6.92 4.27 3.51
N VAL A 60 -5.69 4.38 3.00
CA VAL A 60 -5.12 3.45 2.03
C VAL A 60 -4.24 2.41 2.72
N PHE A 61 -4.49 1.14 2.45
CA PHE A 61 -3.67 0.00 2.82
C PHE A 61 -2.89 -0.51 1.60
N VAL A 62 -1.63 -0.86 1.79
CA VAL A 62 -0.81 -1.54 0.79
C VAL A 62 -0.45 -2.93 1.31
N ILE A 63 -0.75 -3.95 0.52
CA ILE A 63 -0.63 -5.36 0.88
C ILE A 63 0.28 -6.05 -0.12
N TYR A 64 1.49 -6.39 0.32
CA TYR A 64 2.39 -7.27 -0.42
C TYR A 64 1.88 -8.70 -0.29
N THR A 65 1.70 -9.39 -1.40
CA THR A 65 1.18 -10.75 -1.49
C THR A 65 2.26 -11.68 -2.01
N ARG A 66 2.09 -12.99 -1.77
CA ARG A 66 3.02 -14.05 -2.16
C ARG A 66 4.41 -13.95 -1.52
N ASP A 67 4.53 -13.25 -0.40
CA ASP A 67 5.73 -13.31 0.43
C ASP A 67 5.68 -14.58 1.29
N SER A 68 6.47 -15.60 0.94
CA SER A 68 6.45 -16.90 1.63
C SER A 68 6.75 -16.77 3.12
N ASP A 69 7.66 -15.87 3.48
CA ASP A 69 8.08 -15.64 4.86
C ASP A 69 6.98 -14.97 5.70
N SER A 70 5.98 -14.38 5.04
CA SER A 70 4.78 -13.86 5.71
C SER A 70 3.80 -14.95 6.16
N SER A 71 4.04 -16.23 5.86
CA SER A 71 3.19 -17.34 6.34
C SER A 71 3.27 -17.55 7.85
N HIS A 72 4.38 -17.11 8.47
CA HIS A 72 4.68 -17.33 9.88
C HIS A 72 5.10 -16.03 10.59
N LEU A 73 4.47 -14.91 10.23
CA LEU A 73 4.66 -13.68 11.00
C LEU A 73 4.23 -13.91 12.45
N GLY A 74 5.01 -13.35 13.38
CA GLY A 74 4.64 -13.37 14.80
C GLY A 74 3.28 -12.72 15.05
N ASP A 75 2.67 -13.05 16.18
CA ASP A 75 1.30 -12.66 16.56
C ASP A 75 1.08 -11.16 16.75
N ASP A 76 2.09 -10.33 16.53
CA ASP A 76 2.10 -8.88 16.66
C ASP A 76 2.60 -8.15 15.41
N LYS A 77 2.86 -8.86 14.31
CA LYS A 77 3.44 -8.28 13.10
C LYS A 77 2.43 -8.13 11.99
N LEU A 78 2.50 -7.00 11.29
CA LEU A 78 1.70 -6.71 10.11
C LEU A 78 2.41 -7.08 8.80
N TYR A 79 3.73 -7.12 8.82
CA TYR A 79 4.56 -7.37 7.64
C TYR A 79 5.87 -8.06 8.01
N ASN A 80 6.52 -8.68 7.03
CA ASN A 80 7.84 -9.26 7.11
C ASN A 80 8.90 -8.14 7.10
N LYS A 81 9.71 -8.06 8.16
CA LYS A 81 10.72 -7.01 8.32
C LYS A 81 11.89 -7.14 7.34
N ASP A 82 12.09 -8.33 6.77
CA ASP A 82 13.17 -8.59 5.81
C ASP A 82 12.82 -8.08 4.40
N LEU A 83 11.54 -7.73 4.15
CA LEU A 83 11.12 -7.04 2.94
C LEU A 83 11.64 -5.59 2.93
N SER A 84 12.78 -5.38 2.27
CA SER A 84 13.47 -4.09 2.26
C SER A 84 12.64 -2.93 1.69
N ALA A 85 11.61 -3.21 0.86
CA ALA A 85 10.67 -2.20 0.37
C ALA A 85 9.98 -1.43 1.53
N PHE A 86 9.63 -2.11 2.62
CA PHE A 86 8.97 -1.51 3.79
C PHE A 86 9.84 -0.51 4.53
N THR A 87 11.16 -0.63 4.41
CA THR A 87 12.13 0.25 5.07
C THR A 87 12.72 1.30 4.13
N LYS A 88 12.85 0.98 2.83
CA LYS A 88 13.53 1.82 1.84
C LYS A 88 12.58 2.75 1.09
N HIS A 89 11.36 2.32 0.76
CA HIS A 89 10.49 3.15 -0.06
C HIS A 89 9.70 4.16 0.75
N TYR A 90 9.78 5.44 0.37
CA TYR A 90 9.23 6.55 1.13
C TYR A 90 7.72 6.41 1.42
N LEU A 91 6.91 6.05 0.42
CA LEU A 91 5.46 5.90 0.57
C LEU A 91 5.11 4.68 1.43
N LEU A 92 5.83 3.57 1.29
CA LEU A 92 5.53 2.38 2.08
C LEU A 92 5.96 2.57 3.53
N LYS A 93 7.08 3.26 3.74
CA LYS A 93 7.52 3.70 5.06
C LYS A 93 6.48 4.61 5.72
N GLU A 94 5.91 5.57 4.98
CA GLU A 94 4.81 6.43 5.46
C GLU A 94 3.59 5.61 5.88
N LEU A 95 3.13 4.70 5.01
CA LEU A 95 1.96 3.85 5.28
C LEU A 95 2.21 2.88 6.44
N THR A 96 3.40 2.29 6.51
CA THR A 96 3.78 1.35 7.56
C THR A 96 3.87 2.04 8.92
N ALA A 97 4.38 3.28 8.98
CA ALA A 97 4.36 4.08 10.20
C ALA A 97 2.93 4.36 10.73
N ARG A 98 1.92 4.32 9.84
CA ARG A 98 0.50 4.41 10.18
C ARG A 98 -0.18 3.05 10.36
N ASN A 99 0.58 1.95 10.40
CA ASN A 99 0.08 0.59 10.43
C ASN A 99 -0.85 0.26 9.24
N ARG A 100 -0.49 0.70 8.03
CA ARG A 100 -1.21 0.47 6.76
C ARG A 100 -0.42 -0.32 5.72
N GLY A 101 0.84 -0.65 6.00
CA GLY A 101 1.63 -1.59 5.22
C GLY A 101 1.48 -3.01 5.79
N LEU A 102 1.13 -3.97 4.93
CA LEU A 102 1.02 -5.38 5.30
C LEU A 102 1.76 -6.25 4.28
N SER A 103 2.27 -7.39 4.71
CA SER A 103 2.67 -8.47 3.81
C SER A 103 1.99 -9.78 4.20
N VAL A 104 1.61 -10.56 3.19
CA VAL A 104 0.94 -11.85 3.33
C VAL A 104 1.55 -12.82 2.33
N ASN A 105 1.46 -14.11 2.63
CA ASN A 105 1.67 -15.12 1.61
C ASN A 105 0.39 -15.22 0.74
N GLU A 106 -0.58 -16.02 1.16
CA GLU A 106 -1.86 -16.19 0.46
C GLU A 106 -3.03 -15.54 1.20
N THR A 107 -3.01 -15.57 2.53
CA THR A 107 -4.13 -15.11 3.35
C THR A 107 -3.64 -14.28 4.53
N PHE A 108 -4.52 -13.40 5.03
CA PHE A 108 -4.24 -12.63 6.25
C PHE A 108 -4.21 -13.54 7.47
N LEU A 109 -3.20 -13.35 8.31
CA LEU A 109 -3.08 -13.99 9.62
C LEU A 109 -4.11 -13.42 10.62
N PRO A 110 -4.42 -14.15 11.71
CA PRO A 110 -5.40 -13.72 12.70
C PRO A 110 -5.16 -12.31 13.25
N TYR A 111 -3.91 -11.97 13.56
CA TYR A 111 -3.55 -10.63 14.03
C TYR A 111 -3.85 -9.54 12.98
N GLN A 112 -3.44 -9.75 11.73
CA GLN A 112 -3.71 -8.82 10.63
C GLN A 112 -5.22 -8.62 10.40
N LYS A 113 -6.01 -9.71 10.44
CA LYS A 113 -7.48 -9.64 10.35
C LYS A 113 -8.06 -8.81 11.49
N SER A 114 -7.60 -9.05 12.72
CA SER A 114 -8.03 -8.31 13.91
C SER A 114 -7.69 -6.82 13.79
N HIS A 115 -6.47 -6.50 13.33
CA HIS A 115 -6.01 -5.14 13.09
C HIS A 115 -6.88 -4.40 12.07
N ILE A 116 -7.08 -4.98 10.88
CA ILE A 116 -7.91 -4.37 9.83
C ILE A 116 -9.34 -4.18 10.33
N ARG A 117 -9.94 -5.17 10.99
CA ARG A 117 -11.30 -5.06 11.55
C ARG A 117 -11.42 -3.91 12.54
N LYS A 118 -10.46 -3.73 13.44
CA LYS A 118 -10.47 -2.61 14.42
C LYS A 118 -10.46 -1.24 13.75
N ILE A 119 -9.90 -1.12 12.56
CA ILE A 119 -9.84 0.14 11.80
C ILE A 119 -11.10 0.32 10.96
N VAL A 120 -11.46 -0.69 10.17
CA VAL A 120 -12.54 -0.59 9.18
C VAL A 120 -13.93 -0.60 9.81
N LEU A 121 -14.09 -1.34 10.91
CA LEU A 121 -15.37 -1.48 11.60
C LEU A 121 -15.53 -0.52 12.78
N LYS A 122 -14.55 0.35 13.03
CA LYS A 122 -14.72 1.43 14.00
C LYS A 122 -15.74 2.42 13.44
N LYS A 123 -16.94 2.40 14.02
CA LYS A 123 -18.01 3.38 13.75
C LYS A 123 -17.49 4.77 14.04
#